data_AF-A0A8H7NAN5-F1
#
_entry.id   AF-A0A8H7NAN5-F1
#
_cell.length_a   1.000
_cell.length_b   1.000
_cell.length_c   1.000
_cell.angle_alpha   90.00
_cell.angle_beta   90.00
_cell.angle_gamma   90.00
#
_symmetry.space_group_name_H-M   'P 1'
#
loop_
_entity.id
_entity.type
_entity.pdbx_description
1 polymer ?
#
loop_
_entity_poly.entity_id
_entity_poly.type
_entity_poly.pdbx_seq_one_letter_code
_entity_poly.pdbx_strand_id
1 'polypeptide(L)'
;MNPGGSVKDRAALYVVKDAEERGLLRPGGTVVEGTAGNTGIGLAHVCRSRGYKLVIYMPNTQSQGKIDLLRLLGAEVYPVPAVAFDNPENYNHQAKRHAERLENAVWTNQFDNTANRRAHIETTGPEIWTQTGGRLMLLPALRGLRARLPALRGT
;
A
#
# COMPACT_ATOMS: atom_id res chain seq x y z
N MET A 1 -10.27 10.31 9.72
CA MET A 1 -8.84 10.49 9.42
C MET A 1 -8.17 9.12 9.56
N ASN A 2 -7.17 8.77 8.73
CA ASN A 2 -6.53 7.44 8.81
C ASN A 2 -5.35 7.43 9.83
N PRO A 3 -5.08 6.32 10.54
CA PRO A 3 -4.14 6.29 11.68
C PRO A 3 -2.66 6.56 11.34
N GLY A 4 -2.18 6.10 10.18
CA GLY A 4 -0.85 6.37 9.63
C GLY A 4 -0.77 7.69 8.87
N GLY A 5 -1.82 8.51 8.94
CA GLY A 5 -1.83 9.88 8.42
C GLY A 5 -1.98 9.99 6.90
N SER A 6 -2.27 8.89 6.19
CA SER A 6 -2.34 8.93 4.73
C SER A 6 -3.41 8.03 4.13
N VAL A 7 -3.74 8.26 2.86
CA VAL A 7 -4.64 7.38 2.11
C VAL A 7 -4.10 5.93 1.95
N LYS A 8 -2.78 5.74 2.09
CA LYS A 8 -2.12 4.44 1.89
C LYS A 8 -2.45 3.43 2.97
N ASP A 9 -2.95 3.86 4.12
CA ASP A 9 -3.37 2.97 5.21
C ASP A 9 -4.49 2.03 4.77
N ARG A 10 -5.39 2.52 3.90
CA ARG A 10 -6.48 1.71 3.33
C ARG A 10 -5.94 0.64 2.38
N ALA A 11 -5.04 1.05 1.48
CA ALA A 11 -4.39 0.12 0.57
C ALA A 11 -3.58 -0.94 1.34
N ALA A 12 -2.81 -0.54 2.35
CA ALA A 12 -2.05 -1.45 3.20
C ALA A 12 -2.93 -2.49 3.89
N LEU A 13 -4.07 -2.06 4.47
CA LEU A 13 -5.01 -2.98 5.11
C LEU A 13 -5.58 -4.01 4.13
N TYR A 14 -5.99 -3.55 2.94
CA TYR A 14 -6.59 -4.44 1.93
C TYR A 14 -5.60 -5.42 1.35
N VAL A 15 -4.36 -5.01 1.11
CA VAL A 15 -3.32 -5.92 0.59
C VAL A 15 -2.97 -6.99 1.62
N VAL A 16 -2.87 -6.64 2.90
CA VAL A 16 -2.62 -7.63 3.96
C VAL A 16 -3.81 -8.58 4.10
N LYS A 17 -5.05 -8.07 4.08
CA LYS A 17 -6.25 -8.92 4.11
C LYS A 17 -6.36 -9.88 2.93
N ASP A 18 -6.08 -9.42 1.70
CA ASP A 18 -6.09 -10.29 0.52
C ASP A 18 -5.07 -11.43 0.67
N ALA A 19 -3.88 -11.15 1.23
CA ALA A 19 -2.88 -12.17 1.50
C ALA A 19 -3.33 -13.18 2.57
N GLU A 20 -4.02 -12.74 3.61
CA GLU A 20 -4.63 -13.60 4.63
C GLU A 20 -5.73 -14.50 4.04
N GLU A 21 -6.67 -13.90 3.30
CA GLU A 21 -7.80 -14.58 2.67
C GLU A 21 -7.35 -15.65 1.67
N ARG A 22 -6.25 -15.40 0.97
CA ARG A 22 -5.64 -16.35 0.03
C ARG A 22 -4.73 -17.39 0.71
N GLY A 23 -4.57 -17.31 2.03
CA GLY A 23 -3.72 -18.21 2.81
C GLY A 23 -2.21 -18.04 2.58
N LEU A 24 -1.81 -16.94 1.91
CA LEU A 24 -0.39 -16.61 1.66
C LEU A 24 0.31 -16.09 2.91
N LEU A 25 -0.46 -15.45 3.79
CA LEU A 25 0.02 -14.92 5.06
C LEU A 25 -0.78 -15.51 6.21
N ARG A 26 -0.08 -16.20 7.11
CA ARG A 26 -0.62 -16.84 8.32
C ARG A 26 -0.07 -16.15 9.57
N PRO A 27 -0.68 -16.33 10.76
CA PRO A 27 -0.24 -15.69 12.00
C PRO A 27 1.28 -15.75 12.23
N GLY A 28 1.88 -14.63 12.61
CA GLY A 28 3.34 -14.50 12.79
C GLY A 28 4.18 -14.41 11.52
N GLY A 29 3.54 -14.36 10.34
CA GLY A 29 4.19 -14.23 9.04
C GLY A 29 4.87 -12.88 8.80
N THR A 30 5.54 -12.77 7.65
CA THR A 30 6.33 -11.60 7.27
C THR A 30 5.75 -10.91 6.05
N VAL A 31 5.46 -9.62 6.19
CA VAL A 31 5.12 -8.75 5.07
C VAL A 31 6.39 -8.07 4.57
N VAL A 32 6.62 -8.10 3.26
CA VAL A 32 7.79 -7.48 2.64
C VAL A 32 7.34 -6.48 1.59
N GLU A 33 7.93 -5.29 1.54
CA GLU A 33 7.62 -4.31 0.51
C GLU A 33 8.82 -3.45 0.11
N GLY A 34 8.91 -3.16 -1.19
CA GLY A 34 9.79 -2.14 -1.73
C GLY A 34 9.11 -0.77 -1.70
N THR A 35 9.38 0.05 -0.69
CA THR A 35 8.77 1.39 -0.60
C THR A 35 9.53 2.35 0.31
N ALA A 36 9.57 3.61 -0.06
CA ALA A 36 10.14 4.73 0.70
C ALA A 36 9.09 5.68 1.30
N GLY A 37 7.81 5.36 1.12
CA GLY A 37 6.71 6.31 1.31
C GLY A 37 5.66 5.84 2.30
N ASN A 38 4.50 6.49 2.21
CA ASN A 38 3.39 6.27 3.12
C ASN A 38 2.84 4.82 3.12
N THR A 39 3.07 4.06 2.06
CA THR A 39 2.73 2.63 2.03
C THR A 39 3.47 1.86 3.12
N GLY A 40 4.76 2.17 3.36
CA GLY A 40 5.53 1.53 4.43
C GLY A 40 4.97 1.86 5.82
N ILE A 41 4.57 3.11 6.04
CA ILE A 41 3.95 3.55 7.30
C ILE A 41 2.61 2.85 7.53
N GLY A 42 1.74 2.83 6.50
CA GLY A 42 0.46 2.13 6.57
C GLY A 42 0.63 0.63 6.85
N LEU A 43 1.58 -0.03 6.17
CA LEU A 43 1.91 -1.43 6.42
C LEU A 43 2.45 -1.64 7.83
N ALA A 44 3.27 -0.73 8.36
CA ALA A 44 3.81 -0.85 9.72
C ALA A 44 2.68 -0.87 10.76
N HIS A 45 1.70 0.04 10.66
CA HIS A 45 0.53 0.02 11.53
C HIS A 45 -0.30 -1.26 11.40
N VAL A 46 -0.54 -1.73 10.17
CA VAL A 46 -1.32 -2.94 9.93
C VAL A 46 -0.59 -4.19 10.46
N CYS A 47 0.71 -4.32 10.19
CA CYS A 47 1.51 -5.46 10.63
C CYS A 47 1.59 -5.51 12.16
N ARG A 48 1.83 -4.37 12.82
CA ARG A 48 1.89 -4.31 14.30
C ARG A 48 0.57 -4.66 14.94
N SER A 49 -0.55 -4.21 14.39
CA SER A 49 -1.88 -4.54 14.94
C SER A 49 -2.28 -6.00 14.71
N ARG A 50 -1.76 -6.64 13.66
CA ARG A 50 -2.08 -8.04 13.30
C ARG A 50 -1.04 -9.07 13.73
N GLY A 51 0.07 -8.64 14.34
CA GLY A 51 1.13 -9.53 14.80
C GLY A 51 2.04 -10.07 13.67
N TYR A 52 2.19 -9.32 12.58
CA TYR A 52 3.12 -9.64 11.50
C TYR A 52 4.45 -8.91 11.65
N LYS A 53 5.51 -9.52 11.13
CA LYS A 53 6.79 -8.84 10.88
C LYS A 53 6.67 -8.01 9.62
N LEU A 54 7.39 -6.89 9.55
CA LEU A 54 7.46 -6.05 8.36
C LEU A 54 8.92 -5.81 7.98
N VAL A 55 9.24 -6.10 6.72
CA VAL A 55 10.53 -5.80 6.10
C VAL A 55 10.33 -4.80 4.96
N ILE A 56 11.10 -3.71 4.98
CA ILE A 56 11.05 -2.64 3.98
C ILE A 56 12.40 -2.53 3.29
N TYR A 57 12.37 -2.62 1.95
CA TYR A 57 13.48 -2.20 1.11
C TYR A 57 13.21 -0.81 0.55
N MET A 58 14.20 0.07 0.59
CA MET A 58 14.07 1.42 0.03
C MET A 58 15.39 1.97 -0.49
N PRO A 59 15.37 2.95 -1.40
CA PRO A 59 16.58 3.67 -1.80
C PRO A 59 17.28 4.32 -0.60
N ASN A 60 18.60 4.23 -0.53
CA ASN A 60 19.43 4.88 0.49
C ASN A 60 19.50 6.41 0.35
N THR A 61 18.88 6.97 -0.68
CA THR A 61 18.71 8.41 -0.89
C THR A 61 17.58 9.01 -0.06
N GLN A 62 16.79 8.20 0.65
CA GLN A 62 15.75 8.68 1.54
C GLN A 62 16.32 9.32 2.82
N SER A 63 15.57 10.26 3.39
CA SER A 63 16.00 10.93 4.62
C SER A 63 16.08 9.96 5.81
N GLN A 64 17.07 10.19 6.67
CA GLN A 64 17.26 9.38 7.88
C GLN A 64 16.01 9.37 8.77
N GLY A 65 15.32 10.52 8.91
CA GLY A 65 14.09 10.59 9.69
C GLY A 65 12.95 9.69 9.19
N LYS A 66 12.87 9.39 7.88
CA LYS A 66 11.90 8.41 7.36
C LYS A 66 12.30 6.98 7.71
N ILE A 67 13.58 6.66 7.60
CA ILE A 67 14.12 5.35 7.98
C ILE A 67 13.87 5.10 9.46
N ASP A 68 14.18 6.09 10.30
CA ASP A 68 14.00 6.01 11.75
C ASP A 68 12.53 5.89 12.14
N LEU A 69 11.63 6.62 11.47
CA LEU A 69 10.20 6.48 11.69
C LEU A 69 9.72 5.06 11.42
N LEU A 70 10.11 4.45 10.30
CA LEU A 70 9.70 3.07 9.98
C LEU A 70 10.27 2.05 10.98
N ARG A 71 11.53 2.23 11.40
CA ARG A 71 12.15 1.40 12.44
C ARG A 71 11.44 1.55 13.78
N LEU A 72 11.10 2.78 14.18
CA LEU A 72 10.34 3.07 15.39
C LEU A 72 8.95 2.41 15.36
N LEU A 73 8.30 2.40 14.20
CA LEU A 73 7.03 1.69 13.97
C LEU A 73 7.20 0.16 13.91
N GLY A 74 8.43 -0.36 14.07
CA GLY A 74 8.72 -1.78 14.20
C GLY A 74 9.00 -2.50 12.89
N ALA A 75 9.29 -1.77 11.81
CA ALA A 75 9.74 -2.36 10.56
C ALA A 75 11.26 -2.61 10.59
N GLU A 76 11.69 -3.72 10.00
CA GLU A 76 13.07 -3.91 9.60
C GLU A 76 13.31 -3.17 8.27
N VAL A 77 14.31 -2.30 8.21
CA VAL A 77 14.51 -1.40 7.06
C VAL A 77 15.90 -1.59 6.46
N TYR A 78 15.91 -1.87 5.15
CA TYR A 78 17.08 -2.05 4.30
C TYR A 78 17.20 -0.90 3.29
N PRO A 79 18.02 0.14 3.59
CA PRO A 79 18.41 1.13 2.61
C PRO A 79 19.39 0.50 1.60
N VAL A 80 19.08 0.54 0.31
CA VAL A 80 19.90 -0.03 -0.77
C VAL A 80 20.21 1.03 -1.84
N PRO A 81 21.28 0.89 -2.63
CA PRO A 81 21.59 1.84 -3.71
C PRO A 81 20.39 2.07 -4.65
N ALA A 82 20.17 3.34 -5.02
CA ALA A 82 19.14 3.70 -5.98
C ALA A 82 19.58 3.28 -7.40
N VAL A 83 18.88 2.32 -7.99
CA VAL A 83 19.11 1.86 -9.36
C VAL A 83 17.81 1.80 -10.16
N ALA A 84 17.90 1.80 -11.49
CA ALA A 84 16.77 1.68 -12.40
C ALA A 84 15.96 0.38 -12.16
N PHE A 85 14.70 0.37 -12.59
CA PHE A 85 13.79 -0.75 -12.32
C PHE A 85 14.16 -2.03 -13.08
N ASP A 86 14.76 -1.93 -14.26
CA ASP A 86 15.25 -3.09 -15.02
C ASP A 86 16.47 -3.77 -14.37
N ASN A 87 17.18 -3.05 -13.49
CA ASN A 87 18.28 -3.61 -12.73
C ASN A 87 17.75 -4.55 -11.63
N PRO A 88 18.20 -5.82 -11.56
CA PRO A 88 17.81 -6.76 -10.50
C PRO A 88 18.07 -6.25 -9.07
N GLU A 89 19.02 -5.33 -8.88
CA GLU A 89 19.33 -4.73 -7.58
C GLU A 89 18.37 -3.60 -7.18
N ASN A 90 17.33 -3.33 -7.97
CA ASN A 90 16.27 -2.42 -7.58
C ASN A 90 15.62 -2.86 -6.26
N TYR A 91 15.36 -1.91 -5.36
CA TYR A 91 14.78 -2.16 -4.03
C TYR A 91 13.48 -2.99 -4.08
N ASN A 92 12.65 -2.83 -5.11
CA ASN A 92 11.42 -3.59 -5.26
C ASN A 92 11.67 -5.06 -5.64
N HIS A 93 12.67 -5.32 -6.50
CA HIS A 93 13.08 -6.68 -6.85
C HIS A 93 13.78 -7.38 -5.68
N GLN A 94 14.57 -6.63 -4.91
CA GLN A 94 15.16 -7.15 -3.67
C GLN A 94 14.08 -7.53 -2.64
N ALA A 95 13.04 -6.71 -2.47
CA ALA A 95 11.89 -7.02 -1.63
C ALA A 95 11.18 -8.31 -2.09
N LYS A 96 10.89 -8.43 -3.38
CA LYS A 96 10.31 -9.65 -3.96
C LYS A 96 11.16 -10.89 -3.66
N ARG A 97 12.46 -10.85 -3.97
CA ARG A 97 13.38 -11.97 -3.72
C ARG A 97 13.52 -12.29 -2.24
N HIS A 98 13.42 -11.31 -1.35
CA HIS A 98 13.42 -11.56 0.09
C HIS A 98 12.18 -12.35 0.49
N ALA A 99 10.98 -11.92 0.07
CA ALA A 99 9.75 -12.63 0.39
C ALA A 99 9.74 -14.07 -0.14
N GLU A 100 10.20 -14.29 -1.37
CA GLU A 100 10.27 -15.62 -2.01
C GLU A 100 11.18 -16.62 -1.28
N ARG A 101 12.13 -16.13 -0.48
CA ARG A 101 13.06 -16.97 0.31
C ARG A 101 12.54 -17.31 1.69
N LEU A 102 11.47 -16.66 2.15
CA LEU A 102 10.91 -16.87 3.46
C LEU A 102 9.68 -17.78 3.39
N GLU A 103 9.56 -18.69 4.35
CA GLU A 103 8.29 -19.35 4.61
C GLU A 103 7.32 -18.38 5.27
N ASN A 104 6.03 -18.48 4.93
CA ASN A 104 4.96 -17.64 5.49
C ASN A 104 5.22 -16.12 5.31
N ALA A 105 5.60 -15.73 4.10
CA ALA A 105 5.83 -14.34 3.75
C ALA A 105 5.09 -13.92 2.49
N VAL A 106 4.77 -12.63 2.41
CA VAL A 106 4.14 -12.03 1.23
C VAL A 106 4.87 -10.76 0.82
N TRP A 107 5.23 -10.67 -0.46
CA TRP A 107 5.59 -9.40 -1.07
C TRP A 107 4.32 -8.67 -1.50
N THR A 108 4.07 -7.48 -0.96
CA THR A 108 2.76 -6.83 -1.13
C THR A 108 2.51 -6.36 -2.56
N ASN A 109 3.58 -6.01 -3.29
CA ASN A 109 3.56 -5.57 -4.68
C ASN A 109 2.49 -4.50 -4.93
N GLN A 110 2.63 -3.34 -4.27
CA GLN A 110 1.58 -2.31 -4.28
C GLN A 110 1.18 -1.82 -5.68
N PHE A 111 2.02 -2.02 -6.69
CA PHE A 111 1.81 -1.54 -8.06
C PHE A 111 0.85 -2.45 -8.85
N ASP A 112 1.03 -3.78 -8.77
CA ASP A 112 0.18 -4.73 -9.52
C ASP A 112 -0.92 -5.36 -8.67
N ASN A 113 -0.83 -5.27 -7.34
CA ASN A 113 -1.80 -5.90 -6.46
C ASN A 113 -3.17 -5.23 -6.57
N THR A 114 -4.14 -5.93 -7.15
CA THR A 114 -5.50 -5.42 -7.38
C THR A 114 -6.25 -5.07 -6.08
N ALA A 115 -5.84 -5.63 -4.93
CA ALA A 115 -6.40 -5.26 -3.63
C ALA A 115 -6.19 -3.78 -3.29
N ASN A 116 -5.10 -3.16 -3.76
CA ASN A 116 -4.88 -1.73 -3.63
C ASN A 116 -6.00 -0.92 -4.31
N ARG A 117 -6.31 -1.25 -5.59
CA ARG A 117 -7.43 -0.62 -6.31
C ARG A 117 -8.77 -0.90 -5.62
N ARG A 118 -8.98 -2.14 -5.19
CA ARG A 118 -10.20 -2.59 -4.50
C ARG A 118 -10.47 -1.75 -3.24
N ALA A 119 -9.44 -1.46 -2.44
CA ALA A 119 -9.54 -0.62 -1.24
C ALA A 119 -10.24 0.71 -1.51
N HIS A 120 -9.93 1.35 -2.64
CA HIS A 120 -10.52 2.64 -2.99
C HIS A 120 -11.91 2.50 -3.62
N ILE A 121 -12.18 1.43 -4.36
CA ILE A 121 -13.52 1.14 -4.90
C ILE A 121 -14.50 0.87 -3.76
N GLU A 122 -14.10 0.10 -2.75
CA GLU A 122 -15.00 -0.33 -1.68
C GLU A 122 -15.13 0.68 -0.54
N THR A 123 -14.19 1.63 -0.43
CA THR A 123 -14.20 2.59 0.68
C THR A 123 -14.18 4.04 0.20
N THR A 124 -13.08 4.48 -0.41
CA THR A 124 -12.87 5.89 -0.77
C THR A 124 -13.94 6.42 -1.74
N GLY A 125 -14.32 5.62 -2.75
CA GLY A 125 -15.35 5.98 -3.71
C GLY A 125 -16.73 6.19 -3.07
N PRO A 126 -17.28 5.19 -2.37
CA PRO A 126 -18.56 5.32 -1.65
C PRO A 126 -18.58 6.46 -0.64
N GLU A 127 -17.50 6.68 0.11
CA GLU A 127 -17.40 7.80 1.05
C GLU A 127 -17.54 9.14 0.34
N ILE A 128 -16.78 9.35 -0.73
CA ILE A 128 -16.85 10.58 -1.54
C ILE A 128 -18.26 10.75 -2.15
N TRP A 129 -18.84 9.68 -2.69
CA TRP A 129 -20.17 9.72 -3.28
C TRP A 129 -21.24 10.15 -2.28
N THR A 130 -21.24 9.55 -1.09
CA THR A 130 -22.17 9.89 -0.01
C THR A 130 -21.93 11.31 0.49
N GLN A 131 -20.68 11.70 0.74
CA GLN A 131 -20.34 13.03 1.26
C GLN A 131 -20.70 14.17 0.30
N THR A 132 -20.68 13.90 -1.01
CA THR A 132 -21.07 14.87 -2.04
C THR A 132 -22.56 14.83 -2.37
N GLY A 133 -23.34 13.95 -1.73
CA GLY A 133 -24.75 13.73 -2.06
C GLY A 133 -24.95 13.33 -3.53
N GLY A 134 -24.02 12.55 -4.08
CA GLY A 134 -24.00 12.15 -5.49
C GLY A 134 -23.66 13.27 -6.48
N ARG A 135 -23.16 14.42 -6.00
CA ARG A 135 -22.83 15.58 -6.83
C ARG A 135 -21.33 15.83 -6.86
N LEU A 136 -20.64 15.11 -7.74
CA LEU A 136 -19.25 15.39 -8.05
C LEU A 136 -19.15 16.41 -9.18
N MET A 137 -18.79 17.65 -8.84
CA MET A 137 -18.27 18.59 -9.83
C MET A 137 -16.76 18.37 -9.96
N LEU A 138 -16.29 18.15 -11.18
CA LEU A 138 -14.86 18.07 -11.47
C LEU A 138 -14.20 19.41 -11.11
N LEU A 139 -13.46 19.45 -10.00
CA LEU A 139 -12.63 20.59 -9.65
C LEU A 139 -11.48 20.70 -10.68
N PRO A 140 -11.17 21.89 -11.23
CA PRO A 140 -10.22 22.05 -12.35
C PRO A 140 -8.75 21.69 -12.08
N ALA A 141 -8.40 21.08 -10.94
CA ALA A 141 -7.03 20.64 -10.68
C ALA A 141 -6.59 19.48 -11.61
N LEU A 142 -7.52 18.83 -12.29
CA LEU A 142 -7.29 17.86 -13.37
C LEU A 142 -8.10 18.29 -14.58
N ARG A 143 -7.47 19.00 -15.53
CA ARG A 143 -8.13 19.47 -16.76
C ARG A 143 -8.71 18.28 -17.54
N GLY A 144 -10.02 18.30 -17.75
CA GLY A 144 -10.65 17.81 -18.98
C GLY A 144 -11.18 16.38 -18.98
N LEU A 145 -12.21 16.07 -18.17
CA LEU A 145 -13.18 15.05 -18.57
C LEU A 145 -14.55 15.31 -17.91
N ARG A 146 -15.49 15.90 -18.66
CA ARG A 146 -16.91 15.87 -18.27
C ARG A 146 -17.45 14.47 -18.58
N ALA A 147 -17.36 13.55 -17.63
CA ALA A 147 -18.11 12.31 -17.71
C ALA A 147 -19.50 12.53 -17.08
N ARG A 148 -20.55 12.59 -17.92
CA ARG A 148 -21.91 12.27 -17.47
C ARG A 148 -22.06 10.76 -17.61
N LEU A 149 -22.07 10.02 -16.51
CA LEU A 149 -22.52 8.63 -16.52
C LEU A 149 -24.07 8.61 -16.52
N PRO A 150 -24.70 7.81 -17.40
CA PRO A 150 -26.16 7.71 -17.43
C PRO A 150 -26.68 7.03 -16.17
N ALA A 151 -27.77 7.57 -15.63
CA ALA A 151 -28.48 7.02 -14.50
C ALA A 151 -29.07 5.65 -14.84
N LEU A 152 -28.63 4.61 -14.13
CA LEU A 152 -29.40 3.37 -14.00
C LEU A 152 -30.64 3.70 -13.14
N ARG A 153 -31.75 4.04 -13.80
CA ARG A 153 -33.09 3.93 -13.21
C ARG A 153 -33.77 2.73 -13.86
N GLY A 154 -33.92 1.66 -13.08
CA GLY A 154 -34.80 0.55 -13.42
C GLY A 154 -36.26 1.01 -13.37
N THR A 155 -36.99 0.67 -14.42
CA THR A 155 -38.45 0.51 -14.45
C THR A 155 -38.83 -0.87 -13.93
#